data_AF-A0ABD7B0D6-F1
#
_entry.id   AF-A0ABD7B0D6-F1
#
_cell.length_a   1.000
_cell.length_b   1.000
_cell.length_c   1.000
_cell.angle_alpha   90.00
_cell.angle_beta   90.00
_cell.angle_gamma   90.00
#
_symmetry.space_group_name_H-M   'P 1'
#
loop_
_entity.id
_entity.type
_entity.pdbx_description
1 polymer ?
#
loop_
_entity_poly.entity_id
_entity_poly.type
_entity_poly.pdbx_seq_one_letter_code
_entity_poly.pdbx_strand_id
1 'polypeptide(L)'
;MANWQTVAELHDISADLGHFTQALTELSTRLGLNIAPLEADHISLRCHQNTTAERWRRGFEQCGQLLSENIINGRPICLFKLDEPVCVAHWQFSIVELPWPGEKRYPHEGWEHIEIVLPGEPETLNARALALLSDEGLSQPGIFVKTSSPQGERERLPNPTLAVSDGSVTIKFHPWSIETIVASEQQE
;
A
#
# COMPACT_ATOMS: atom_id res chain seq x y z
N MET A 1 -24.41 -2.92 -1.39
CA MET A 1 -22.96 -2.70 -1.54
C MET A 1 -22.40 -3.96 -2.15
N ALA A 2 -21.61 -3.84 -3.22
CA ALA A 2 -21.08 -4.99 -3.94
C ALA A 2 -19.76 -5.42 -3.30
N ASN A 3 -19.57 -6.71 -3.05
CA ASN A 3 -18.26 -7.25 -2.67
C ASN A 3 -17.31 -7.09 -3.86
N TRP A 4 -16.13 -6.49 -3.64
CA TRP A 4 -15.17 -6.18 -4.71
C TRP A 4 -14.74 -7.42 -5.53
N GLN A 5 -14.75 -8.62 -4.92
CA GLN A 5 -14.42 -9.88 -5.59
C GLN A 5 -15.47 -10.31 -6.63
N THR A 6 -16.67 -9.74 -6.57
CA THR A 6 -17.76 -10.01 -7.53
C THR A 6 -17.81 -9.02 -8.70
N VAL A 7 -17.00 -7.96 -8.65
CA VAL A 7 -16.95 -6.91 -9.67
C VAL A 7 -16.12 -7.39 -10.86
N ALA A 8 -16.71 -7.40 -12.06
CA ALA A 8 -16.08 -7.96 -13.26
C ALA A 8 -14.75 -7.27 -13.62
N GLU A 9 -14.67 -5.95 -13.45
CA GLU A 9 -13.46 -5.17 -13.70
C GLU A 9 -12.29 -5.51 -12.77
N LEU A 10 -12.57 -6.11 -11.60
CA LEU A 10 -11.59 -6.42 -10.55
C LEU A 10 -11.26 -7.92 -10.47
N HIS A 11 -11.74 -8.72 -11.42
CA HIS A 11 -11.58 -10.17 -11.37
C HIS A 11 -10.11 -10.62 -11.34
N ASP A 12 -9.23 -9.93 -12.07
CA ASP A 12 -7.80 -10.23 -12.12
C ASP A 12 -7.13 -10.01 -10.76
N ILE A 13 -7.39 -8.89 -10.09
CA ILE A 13 -6.84 -8.62 -8.76
C ILE A 13 -7.49 -9.50 -7.68
N SER A 14 -8.73 -9.95 -7.88
CA SER A 14 -9.35 -10.95 -7.01
C SER A 14 -8.63 -12.29 -7.09
N ALA A 15 -8.30 -12.74 -8.31
CA ALA A 15 -7.53 -13.96 -8.54
C ALA A 15 -6.08 -13.85 -8.04
N ASP A 16 -5.46 -12.66 -8.13
CA ASP A 16 -4.09 -12.39 -7.72
C ASP A 16 -3.88 -12.39 -6.18
N LEU A 17 -4.94 -12.12 -5.40
CA LEU A 17 -4.82 -11.92 -3.95
C LEU A 17 -4.20 -13.11 -3.20
N GLY A 18 -4.47 -14.34 -3.66
CA GLY A 18 -3.89 -15.55 -3.05
C GLY A 18 -2.36 -15.57 -3.18
N HIS A 19 -1.84 -15.19 -4.35
CA HIS A 19 -0.40 -15.09 -4.59
C HIS A 19 0.23 -13.99 -3.73
N PHE A 20 -0.41 -12.82 -3.68
CA PHE A 20 0.06 -11.71 -2.85
C PHE A 20 0.11 -12.06 -1.35
N THR A 21 -0.94 -12.71 -0.84
CA THR A 21 -1.02 -13.14 0.57
C THR A 21 0.12 -14.10 0.92
N GLN A 22 0.43 -15.04 0.02
CA GLN A 22 1.56 -15.95 0.21
C GLN A 22 2.89 -15.20 0.22
N ALA A 23 3.15 -14.36 -0.80
CA ALA A 23 4.39 -13.60 -0.91
C ALA A 23 4.62 -12.71 0.33
N LEU A 24 3.56 -12.05 0.81
CA LEU A 24 3.61 -11.20 2.00
C LEU A 24 3.93 -11.99 3.28
N THR A 25 3.34 -13.18 3.41
CA THR A 25 3.60 -14.09 4.54
C THR A 25 5.04 -14.58 4.52
N GLU A 26 5.56 -14.95 3.35
CA GLU A 26 6.94 -15.36 3.15
C GLU A 26 7.92 -14.22 3.48
N LEU A 27 7.67 -13.00 2.97
CA LEU A 27 8.50 -11.83 3.28
C LEU A 27 8.50 -11.52 4.77
N SER A 28 7.33 -11.47 5.41
CA SER A 28 7.21 -11.18 6.85
C SER A 28 7.95 -12.23 7.69
N THR A 29 7.85 -13.51 7.31
CA THR A 29 8.58 -14.60 7.96
C THR A 29 10.10 -14.44 7.80
N ARG A 30 10.57 -14.16 6.58
CA ARG A 30 11.99 -13.94 6.31
C ARG A 30 12.55 -12.75 7.09
N LEU A 31 11.77 -11.69 7.25
CA LEU A 31 12.16 -10.50 8.01
C LEU A 31 12.12 -10.72 9.53
N GLY A 32 11.51 -11.80 10.02
CA GLY A 32 11.22 -11.98 11.45
C GLY A 32 10.21 -10.95 11.97
N LEU A 33 9.38 -10.40 11.09
CA LEU A 33 8.40 -9.38 11.42
C LEU A 33 7.17 -10.01 12.08
N ASN A 34 6.91 -9.67 13.34
CA ASN A 34 5.65 -10.04 13.99
C ASN A 34 4.54 -9.09 13.50
N ILE A 35 3.65 -9.59 12.64
CA ILE A 35 2.59 -8.80 12.03
C ILE A 35 1.36 -8.61 12.93
N ALA A 36 1.13 -9.48 13.91
CA ALA A 36 -0.09 -9.49 14.72
C ALA A 36 -0.42 -8.19 15.48
N PRO A 37 0.56 -7.43 16.02
CA PRO A 37 0.26 -6.17 16.71
C PRO A 37 0.25 -4.94 15.78
N LEU A 38 0.53 -5.11 14.49
CA LEU A 38 0.71 -4.00 13.58
C LEU A 38 -0.62 -3.56 12.98
N GLU A 39 -0.78 -2.24 12.85
CA GLU A 39 -1.97 -1.62 12.28
C GLU A 39 -1.77 -1.41 10.77
N ALA A 40 -2.60 -2.09 9.98
CA ALA A 40 -2.55 -1.99 8.55
C ALA A 40 -3.39 -0.81 8.06
N ASP A 41 -2.79 0.07 7.26
CA ASP A 41 -3.43 1.30 6.77
C ASP A 41 -4.16 1.03 5.46
N HIS A 42 -3.40 0.70 4.41
CA HIS A 42 -3.91 0.48 3.07
C HIS A 42 -3.08 -0.56 2.32
N ILE A 43 -3.70 -1.11 1.27
CA ILE A 43 -3.08 -2.04 0.32
C ILE A 43 -3.02 -1.38 -1.06
N SER A 44 -1.98 -1.65 -1.82
CA SER A 44 -1.69 -0.89 -3.03
C SER A 44 -1.46 -1.78 -4.24
N LEU A 45 -2.02 -1.34 -5.36
CA LEU A 45 -1.86 -1.95 -6.67
C LEU A 45 -0.69 -1.33 -7.45
N ARG A 46 -0.22 -2.05 -8.46
CA ARG A 46 0.59 -1.49 -9.55
C ARG A 46 0.03 -1.95 -10.89
N CYS A 47 0.09 -1.06 -11.87
CA CYS A 47 -0.14 -1.37 -13.27
C CYS A 47 0.86 -0.63 -14.16
N HIS A 48 1.02 -1.10 -15.38
CA HIS A 48 1.84 -0.49 -16.41
C HIS A 48 1.03 -0.03 -17.64
N GLN A 49 -0.28 -0.31 -17.69
CA GLN A 49 -1.20 0.19 -18.71
C GLN A 49 -2.25 1.16 -18.12
N ASN A 50 -2.45 2.31 -18.77
CA ASN A 50 -3.51 3.26 -18.38
C ASN A 50 -4.90 2.61 -18.45
N THR A 51 -5.13 1.74 -19.43
CA THR A 51 -6.38 0.99 -19.59
C THR A 51 -6.66 0.05 -18.42
N THR A 52 -5.62 -0.50 -17.78
CA THR A 52 -5.75 -1.30 -16.56
C THR A 52 -6.16 -0.41 -15.39
N ALA A 53 -5.49 0.73 -15.19
CA ALA A 53 -5.88 1.69 -14.14
C ALA A 53 -7.33 2.18 -14.30
N GLU A 54 -7.74 2.54 -15.52
CA GLU A 54 -9.11 2.97 -15.84
C GLU A 54 -10.15 1.86 -15.60
N ARG A 55 -9.81 0.62 -15.92
CA ARG A 55 -10.66 -0.54 -15.62
C ARG A 55 -10.82 -0.74 -14.12
N TRP A 56 -9.72 -0.75 -13.36
CA TRP A 56 -9.78 -0.92 -11.91
C TRP A 56 -10.51 0.24 -11.22
N ARG A 57 -10.31 1.50 -11.65
CA ARG A 57 -11.08 2.65 -11.15
C ARG A 57 -12.58 2.43 -11.30
N ARG A 58 -13.04 2.05 -12.50
CA ARG A 58 -14.47 1.74 -12.74
C ARG A 58 -14.97 0.59 -11.87
N GLY A 59 -14.10 -0.38 -11.55
CA GLY A 59 -14.44 -1.45 -10.62
C GLY A 59 -14.59 -0.95 -9.18
N PHE A 60 -13.62 -0.20 -8.68
CA PHE A 60 -13.66 0.33 -7.31
C PHE A 60 -14.80 1.32 -7.07
N GLU A 61 -15.17 2.13 -8.07
CA GLU A 61 -16.34 3.02 -7.99
C GLU A 61 -17.68 2.26 -7.86
N GLN A 62 -17.72 0.94 -8.10
CA GLN A 62 -18.91 0.11 -7.89
C GLN A 62 -19.00 -0.50 -6.47
N CYS A 63 -17.89 -0.54 -5.73
CA CYS A 63 -17.78 -1.23 -4.44
C CYS A 63 -17.08 -0.39 -3.36
N GLY A 64 -17.03 0.93 -3.55
CA GLY A 64 -16.36 1.85 -2.66
C GLY A 64 -16.51 3.31 -3.10
N GLN A 65 -15.81 4.18 -2.40
CA GLN A 65 -15.85 5.63 -2.59
C GLN A 65 -14.43 6.18 -2.75
N LEU A 66 -14.26 7.14 -3.66
CA LEU A 66 -13.01 7.87 -3.81
C LEU A 66 -12.80 8.77 -2.57
N LEU A 67 -11.74 8.51 -1.80
CA LEU A 67 -11.32 9.35 -0.68
C LEU A 67 -10.51 10.55 -1.16
N SER A 68 -9.55 10.30 -2.06
CA SER A 68 -8.70 11.34 -2.63
C SER A 68 -8.14 10.91 -3.98
N GLU A 69 -7.84 11.90 -4.81
CA GLU A 69 -7.14 11.76 -6.09
C GLU A 69 -6.10 12.86 -6.17
N ASN A 70 -4.83 12.49 -6.05
CA ASN A 70 -3.70 13.42 -6.02
C ASN A 70 -2.77 13.15 -7.21
N ILE A 71 -2.21 14.21 -7.79
CA ILE A 71 -1.14 14.10 -8.79
C ILE A 71 0.19 13.98 -8.06
N ILE A 72 0.84 12.82 -8.21
CA ILE A 72 2.14 12.53 -7.57
C ILE A 72 3.12 12.12 -8.66
N ASN A 73 4.19 12.91 -8.85
CA ASN A 73 5.16 12.73 -9.93
C ASN A 73 4.51 12.69 -11.33
N GLY A 74 3.58 13.60 -11.59
CA GLY A 74 2.95 13.78 -12.92
C GLY A 74 1.91 12.74 -13.31
N ARG A 75 1.47 11.88 -12.38
CA ARG A 75 0.42 10.87 -12.61
C ARG A 75 -0.60 10.88 -11.47
N PRO A 76 -1.87 10.52 -11.75
CA PRO A 76 -2.86 10.38 -10.70
C PRO A 76 -2.60 9.14 -9.84
N ILE A 77 -2.84 9.30 -8.54
CA ILE A 77 -2.95 8.23 -7.57
C ILE A 77 -4.28 8.42 -6.83
N CYS A 78 -5.14 7.41 -6.91
CA CYS A 78 -6.44 7.40 -6.25
C CYS A 78 -6.38 6.55 -4.98
N LEU A 79 -7.08 6.99 -3.94
CA LEU A 79 -7.34 6.20 -2.74
C LEU A 79 -8.84 5.91 -2.67
N PHE A 80 -9.22 4.64 -2.64
CA PHE A 80 -10.60 4.18 -2.54
C PHE A 80 -10.86 3.57 -1.17
N LYS A 81 -11.94 3.99 -0.51
CA LYS A 81 -12.49 3.31 0.66
C LYS A 81 -13.54 2.32 0.21
N LEU A 82 -13.29 1.02 0.39
CA LEU A 82 -14.20 -0.04 0.01
C LEU A 82 -15.33 -0.21 1.02
N ASP A 83 -16.47 -0.67 0.53
CA ASP A 83 -17.62 -1.04 1.37
C ASP A 83 -17.34 -2.33 2.16
N GLU A 84 -16.61 -3.27 1.56
CA GLU A 84 -16.10 -4.50 2.18
C GLU A 84 -14.58 -4.59 2.00
N PRO A 85 -13.82 -4.95 3.05
CA PRO A 85 -12.36 -4.88 3.03
C PRO A 85 -11.72 -5.98 2.17
N VAL A 86 -10.47 -5.73 1.75
CA VAL A 86 -9.56 -6.76 1.25
C VAL A 86 -8.93 -7.47 2.45
N CYS A 87 -9.17 -8.77 2.59
CA CYS A 87 -8.60 -9.56 3.69
C CYS A 87 -7.25 -10.16 3.30
N VAL A 88 -6.20 -9.87 4.08
CA VAL A 88 -4.87 -10.46 3.92
C VAL A 88 -4.34 -10.87 5.28
N ALA A 89 -4.05 -12.17 5.45
CA ALA A 89 -3.78 -12.78 6.75
C ALA A 89 -4.89 -12.44 7.77
N HIS A 90 -4.59 -11.66 8.81
CA HIS A 90 -5.55 -11.21 9.83
C HIS A 90 -6.02 -9.77 9.61
N TRP A 91 -5.42 -9.04 8.65
CA TRP A 91 -5.75 -7.65 8.36
C TRP A 91 -6.98 -7.54 7.46
N GLN A 92 -7.69 -6.44 7.63
CA GLN A 92 -8.85 -6.04 6.82
C GLN A 92 -8.57 -4.65 6.25
N PHE A 93 -8.10 -4.59 5.01
CA PHE A 93 -7.77 -3.35 4.33
C PHE A 93 -9.04 -2.73 3.73
N SER A 94 -9.55 -1.69 4.37
CA SER A 94 -10.68 -0.92 3.84
C SER A 94 -10.25 0.11 2.78
N ILE A 95 -8.96 0.42 2.69
CA ILE A 95 -8.42 1.41 1.75
C ILE A 95 -7.53 0.73 0.72
N VAL A 96 -7.78 1.02 -0.56
CA VAL A 96 -6.96 0.60 -1.69
C VAL A 96 -6.33 1.81 -2.39
N GLU A 97 -5.01 1.79 -2.57
CA GLU A 97 -4.29 2.73 -3.42
C GLU A 97 -4.24 2.20 -4.87
N LEU A 98 -4.72 3.03 -5.79
CA LEU A 98 -4.66 2.81 -7.23
C LEU A 98 -3.80 3.89 -7.91
N PRO A 99 -2.50 3.63 -8.10
CA PRO A 99 -1.63 4.53 -8.84
C PRO A 99 -1.64 4.24 -10.34
N TRP A 100 -1.81 5.28 -11.18
CA TRP A 100 -1.61 5.14 -12.63
C TRP A 100 -0.19 4.75 -12.97
N PRO A 101 0.13 4.23 -14.17
CA PRO A 101 1.52 3.95 -14.55
C PRO A 101 2.46 5.16 -14.36
N GLY A 102 3.65 4.91 -13.80
CA GLY A 102 4.71 5.92 -13.63
C GLY A 102 5.97 5.57 -14.41
N GLU A 103 7.09 6.25 -14.10
CA GLU A 103 8.37 5.99 -14.77
C GLU A 103 8.89 4.56 -14.54
N LYS A 104 8.84 4.08 -13.29
CA LYS A 104 9.20 2.70 -12.97
C LYS A 104 8.12 1.77 -13.51
N ARG A 105 8.53 0.86 -14.40
CA ARG A 105 7.67 -0.19 -14.96
C ARG A 105 7.63 -1.40 -14.04
N TYR A 106 6.42 -1.81 -13.68
CA TYR A 106 6.15 -3.03 -12.94
C TYR A 106 5.64 -4.08 -13.93
N PRO A 107 6.35 -5.20 -14.15
CA PRO A 107 5.93 -6.21 -15.14
C PRO A 107 4.60 -6.87 -14.78
N HIS A 108 4.36 -7.09 -13.49
CA HIS A 108 3.11 -7.61 -12.96
C HIS A 108 2.12 -6.47 -12.72
N GLU A 109 0.86 -6.70 -13.11
CA GLU A 109 -0.27 -5.83 -12.79
C GLU A 109 -1.12 -6.54 -11.74
N GLY A 110 -1.13 -6.01 -10.51
CA GLY A 110 -1.82 -6.62 -9.39
C GLY A 110 -1.42 -6.00 -8.07
N TRP A 111 -1.57 -6.75 -6.98
CA TRP A 111 -1.18 -6.31 -5.65
C TRP A 111 0.35 -6.26 -5.53
N GLU A 112 0.89 -5.16 -5.01
CA GLU A 112 2.34 -4.97 -4.95
C GLU A 112 2.85 -4.72 -3.52
N HIS A 113 2.09 -3.99 -2.72
CA HIS A 113 2.53 -3.65 -1.37
C HIS A 113 1.39 -3.36 -0.40
N ILE A 114 1.73 -3.38 0.88
CA ILE A 114 0.91 -2.85 1.97
C ILE A 114 1.66 -1.75 2.70
N GLU A 115 0.92 -0.86 3.35
CA GLU A 115 1.47 0.14 4.26
C GLU A 115 0.92 -0.05 5.68
N ILE A 116 1.81 0.06 6.67
CA ILE A 116 1.56 -0.14 8.09
C ILE A 116 1.77 1.19 8.82
N VAL A 117 0.83 1.56 9.68
CA VAL A 117 0.97 2.72 10.55
C VAL A 117 1.87 2.38 11.73
N LEU A 118 2.91 3.18 11.93
CA LEU A 118 3.73 3.18 13.14
C LEU A 118 3.62 4.55 13.82
N PRO A 119 2.64 4.73 14.74
CA PRO A 119 2.44 6.00 15.44
C PRO A 119 3.69 6.46 16.19
N GLY A 120 3.89 7.77 16.25
CA GLY A 120 5.02 8.41 16.95
C GLY A 120 5.70 9.48 16.08
N GLU A 121 6.78 10.07 16.59
CA GLU A 121 7.48 11.16 15.92
C GLU A 121 7.97 10.73 14.51
N PRO A 122 7.63 11.47 13.44
CA PRO A 122 8.03 11.15 12.06
C PRO A 122 9.55 10.98 11.90
N GLU A 123 10.36 11.80 12.57
CA GLU A 123 11.83 11.79 12.50
C GLU A 123 12.43 10.46 12.97
N THR A 124 11.70 9.72 13.81
CA THR A 124 12.13 8.44 14.37
C THR A 124 11.57 7.24 13.61
N LEU A 125 10.73 7.45 12.59
CA LEU A 125 10.04 6.37 11.86
C LEU A 125 11.01 5.30 11.35
N ASN A 126 12.07 5.70 10.65
CA ASN A 126 13.01 4.74 10.07
C ASN A 126 13.66 3.85 11.14
N ALA A 127 14.06 4.44 12.27
CA ALA A 127 14.66 3.69 13.39
C ALA A 127 13.66 2.74 14.04
N ARG A 128 12.41 3.19 14.26
CA ARG A 128 11.34 2.36 14.83
C ARG A 128 10.95 1.21 13.91
N ALA A 129 10.83 1.46 12.61
CA ALA A 129 10.51 0.44 11.61
C ALA A 129 11.63 -0.61 11.49
N LEU A 130 12.89 -0.19 11.43
CA LEU A 130 14.03 -1.12 11.39
C LEU A 130 14.11 -2.00 12.65
N ALA A 131 13.77 -1.47 13.82
CA ALA A 131 13.76 -2.22 15.07
C ALA A 131 12.71 -3.35 15.11
N LEU A 132 11.74 -3.37 14.19
CA LEU A 132 10.77 -4.47 14.04
C LEU A 132 11.31 -5.63 13.19
N LEU A 133 12.40 -5.41 12.47
CA LEU A 133 12.98 -6.35 11.53
C LEU A 133 14.19 -7.02 12.17
N SER A 134 14.34 -8.33 11.99
CA SER A 134 15.49 -9.06 12.50
C SER A 134 16.76 -8.77 11.70
N ASP A 135 17.91 -8.74 12.37
CA ASP A 135 19.23 -8.60 11.70
C ASP A 135 19.48 -9.73 10.69
N GLU A 136 19.07 -10.96 11.03
CA GLU A 136 19.13 -12.10 10.12
C GLU A 136 18.28 -11.85 8.88
N GLY A 137 17.04 -11.39 9.04
CA GLY A 137 16.15 -11.08 7.92
C GLY A 137 16.67 -9.95 7.03
N LEU A 138 17.16 -8.86 7.62
CA LEU A 138 17.72 -7.73 6.88
C LEU A 138 19.00 -8.07 6.12
N SER A 139 19.76 -9.07 6.58
CA SER A 139 21.00 -9.52 5.92
C SER A 139 20.77 -10.59 4.84
N GLN A 140 19.54 -11.07 4.65
CA GLN A 140 19.25 -12.07 3.63
C GLN A 140 19.45 -11.51 2.21
N PRO A 141 19.99 -12.32 1.28
CA PRO A 141 20.07 -11.96 -0.13
C PRO A 141 18.70 -11.60 -0.73
N GLY A 142 18.67 -10.55 -1.54
CA GLY A 142 17.47 -10.09 -2.23
C GLY A 142 16.50 -9.28 -1.36
N ILE A 143 16.82 -9.00 -0.09
CA ILE A 143 16.09 -8.02 0.72
C ILE A 143 16.65 -6.62 0.48
N PHE A 144 15.76 -5.66 0.23
CA PHE A 144 16.10 -4.27 -0.02
C PHE A 144 15.32 -3.36 0.92
N VAL A 145 16.01 -2.40 1.52
CA VAL A 145 15.39 -1.33 2.31
C VAL A 145 15.56 -0.01 1.58
N LYS A 146 14.48 0.76 1.48
CA LYS A 146 14.48 2.10 0.92
C LYS A 146 13.70 3.05 1.82
N THR A 147 14.22 4.25 2.01
CA THR A 147 13.52 5.34 2.68
C THR A 147 13.10 6.39 1.67
N SER A 148 11.94 6.99 1.87
CA SER A 148 11.44 8.12 1.08
C SER A 148 10.58 9.03 1.94
N SER A 149 10.38 10.28 1.54
CA SER A 149 9.37 11.17 2.09
C SER A 149 8.57 11.73 0.92
N PRO A 150 7.44 11.12 0.55
CA PRO A 150 6.65 11.57 -0.59
C PRO A 150 6.11 12.98 -0.32
N GLN A 151 6.45 13.95 -1.18
CA GLN A 151 5.93 15.31 -1.06
C GLN A 151 4.76 15.49 -2.03
N GLY A 152 3.54 15.46 -1.50
CA GLY A 152 2.35 15.89 -2.22
C GLY A 152 2.25 17.41 -2.29
N GLU A 153 1.57 17.96 -3.30
CA GLU A 153 1.43 19.43 -3.45
C GLU A 153 0.78 20.11 -2.23
N ARG A 154 -0.04 19.37 -1.48
CA ARG A 154 -0.76 19.83 -0.28
C ARG A 154 -0.23 19.24 1.02
N GLU A 155 0.96 18.62 1.02
CA GLU A 155 1.50 17.95 2.21
C GLU A 155 1.47 18.89 3.44
N ARG A 156 0.77 18.46 4.49
CA ARG A 156 0.67 19.16 5.78
C ARG A 156 1.41 18.45 6.90
N LEU A 157 1.52 17.12 6.80
CA LEU A 157 2.14 16.26 7.79
C LEU A 157 3.36 15.58 7.17
N PRO A 158 4.56 15.68 7.79
CA PRO A 158 5.72 14.92 7.32
C PRO A 158 5.40 13.44 7.30
N ASN A 159 5.50 12.80 6.13
CA ASN A 159 5.19 11.39 5.97
C ASN A 159 6.40 10.55 5.51
N PRO A 160 7.49 10.45 6.32
CA PRO A 160 8.59 9.56 6.01
C PRO A 160 8.09 8.11 5.94
N THR A 161 8.54 7.41 4.92
CA THR A 161 8.17 6.04 4.61
C THR A 161 9.43 5.18 4.56
N LEU A 162 9.44 4.08 5.31
CA LEU A 162 10.42 3.02 5.16
C LEU A 162 9.78 1.85 4.43
N ALA A 163 10.38 1.42 3.33
CA ALA A 163 9.95 0.28 2.54
C ALA A 163 10.97 -0.85 2.64
N VAL A 164 10.50 -2.07 2.88
CA VAL A 164 11.29 -3.30 2.81
C VAL A 164 10.67 -4.24 1.78
N SER A 165 11.49 -4.75 0.85
CA SER A 165 11.03 -5.55 -0.28
C SER A 165 11.97 -6.70 -0.58
N ASP A 166 11.44 -7.80 -1.12
CA ASP A 166 12.24 -8.87 -1.72
C ASP A 166 12.32 -8.81 -3.25
N GLY A 167 11.84 -7.71 -3.84
CA GLY A 167 11.71 -7.53 -5.29
C GLY A 167 10.40 -8.05 -5.88
N SER A 168 9.63 -8.86 -5.14
CA SER A 168 8.29 -9.33 -5.52
C SER A 168 7.20 -8.56 -4.79
N VAL A 169 7.30 -8.45 -3.47
CA VAL A 169 6.33 -7.74 -2.61
C VAL A 169 7.07 -6.73 -1.72
N THR A 170 6.35 -5.69 -1.29
CA THR A 170 6.90 -4.67 -0.40
C THR A 170 6.00 -4.48 0.83
N ILE A 171 6.60 -4.30 1.99
CA ILE A 171 5.94 -3.79 3.21
C ILE A 171 6.48 -2.41 3.47
N LYS A 172 5.61 -1.43 3.66
CA LYS A 172 6.01 -0.08 4.05
C LYS A 172 5.50 0.29 5.43
N PHE A 173 6.20 1.23 6.06
CA PHE A 173 5.86 1.81 7.34
C PHE A 173 5.84 3.32 7.23
N HIS A 174 4.83 3.95 7.81
CA HIS A 174 4.66 5.41 7.84
C HIS A 174 4.01 5.86 9.16
N PRO A 175 4.12 7.14 9.57
CA PRO A 175 3.61 7.56 10.88
C PRO A 175 2.10 7.83 10.95
N TRP A 176 1.43 8.03 9.82
CA TRP A 176 0.03 8.48 9.76
C TRP A 176 -0.82 7.52 8.95
N SER A 177 -2.07 7.33 9.36
CA SER A 177 -3.05 6.69 8.48
C SER A 177 -3.40 7.60 7.31
N ILE A 178 -3.80 7.02 6.18
CA ILE A 178 -4.25 7.77 5.00
C ILE A 178 -5.44 8.67 5.34
N GLU A 179 -6.37 8.23 6.19
CA GLU A 179 -7.51 9.06 6.61
C GLU A 179 -7.03 10.32 7.36
N THR A 180 -5.97 10.20 8.18
CA THR A 180 -5.36 11.35 8.87
C THR A 180 -4.70 12.30 7.88
N ILE A 181 -3.98 11.77 6.90
CA ILE A 181 -3.34 12.57 5.83
C ILE A 181 -4.40 13.33 5.05
N VAL A 182 -5.44 12.64 4.55
CA VAL A 182 -6.53 13.26 3.78
C VAL A 182 -7.26 14.33 4.59
N ALA A 183 -7.55 14.06 5.87
CA ALA A 183 -8.17 15.06 6.75
C ALA A 183 -7.30 16.31 6.93
N SER A 184 -5.98 16.15 7.03
CA SER A 184 -5.04 17.28 7.16
C SER A 184 -4.98 18.14 5.89
N GLU A 185 -5.13 17.54 4.71
CA GLU A 185 -5.12 18.24 3.42
C GLU A 185 -6.43 18.98 3.11
N GLN A 186 -7.53 18.63 3.80
CA GLN A 186 -8.85 19.26 3.69
C GLN A 186 -9.06 20.42 4.66
N GLN A 187 -8.22 20.56 5.70
CA GLN A 187 -8.28 21.69 6.61
C GLN A 187 -7.55 22.89 5.96
N GLU A 188 -8.33 23.95 5.64
CA GLU A 188 -7.84 25.23 5.08
C GLU A 188 -6.91 25.98 6.04
#